data_AF-A0A6M3K4J3-F1
#
_entry.id   AF-A0A6M3K4J3-F1
#
_cell.length_a   1.000
_cell.length_b   1.000
_cell.length_c   1.000
_cell.angle_alpha   90.00
_cell.angle_beta   90.00
_cell.angle_gamma   90.00
#
_symmetry.space_group_name_H-M   'P 1'
#
loop_
_entity.id
_entity.type
_entity.pdbx_description
1 polymer ?
#
loop_
_entity_poly.entity_id
_entity_poly.type
_entity_poly.pdbx_seq_one_letter_code
_entity_poly.pdbx_strand_id
1 'polypeptide(L)'
;MLFEKGVAKSLVEIQKRGYGYYSEHSLTSYMEAFFEGTLPKESALYKHIANLVEEYNIEAPTSEILRLSIMEYTFGYFVRDLVYKNRFRNNEKDARVYNAHSKLTFANALIQWKLMCEQLGFDWEEMLALGQEHLEERYKDFRQDGWAKL
;
A
#
# COMPACT_ATOMS: atom_id res chain seq x y z
N MET A 1 -19.40 9.93 -4.65
CA MET A 1 -19.97 8.58 -4.85
C MET A 1 -19.49 7.69 -3.70
N LEU A 2 -20.37 7.44 -2.73
CA LEU A 2 -20.05 6.75 -1.47
C LEU A 2 -19.87 5.27 -1.75
N PHE A 3 -18.62 4.77 -1.66
CA PHE A 3 -18.35 3.33 -1.55
C PHE A 3 -19.12 2.81 -0.32
N GLU A 4 -20.10 1.96 -0.54
CA GLU A 4 -20.98 1.45 0.52
C GLU A 4 -20.16 0.74 1.60
N LYS A 5 -20.34 1.18 2.86
CA LYS A 5 -19.67 0.61 4.06
C LYS A 5 -19.82 -0.92 4.17
N GLY A 6 -20.82 -1.52 3.50
CA GLY A 6 -21.01 -2.97 3.43
C GLY A 6 -19.94 -3.70 2.61
N VAL A 7 -19.49 -3.14 1.50
CA VAL A 7 -18.54 -3.81 0.60
C VAL A 7 -17.16 -3.96 1.25
N ALA A 8 -16.67 -2.90 1.91
CA ALA A 8 -15.40 -2.95 2.64
C ALA A 8 -15.44 -4.00 3.76
N LYS A 9 -16.54 -4.06 4.53
CA LYS A 9 -16.72 -5.05 5.61
C LYS A 9 -16.71 -6.48 5.08
N SER A 10 -17.39 -6.75 3.97
CA SER A 10 -17.40 -8.07 3.33
C SER A 10 -16.02 -8.47 2.78
N LEU A 11 -15.27 -7.54 2.20
CA LEU A 11 -13.90 -7.81 1.72
C LEU A 11 -12.94 -8.14 2.88
N VAL A 12 -13.07 -7.43 4.01
CA VAL A 12 -12.31 -7.72 5.24
C VAL A 12 -12.66 -9.08 5.83
N GLU A 13 -13.95 -9.47 5.84
CA GLU A 13 -14.35 -10.81 6.29
C GLU A 13 -13.85 -11.92 5.36
N ILE A 14 -13.80 -11.68 4.05
CA ILE A 14 -13.22 -12.62 3.07
C ILE A 14 -11.72 -12.78 3.29
N GLN A 15 -10.98 -11.69 3.55
CA GLN A 15 -9.56 -11.74 3.90
C GLN A 15 -9.33 -12.58 5.16
N LYS A 16 -10.07 -12.29 6.25
CA LYS A 16 -9.96 -13.02 7.53
C LYS A 16 -10.26 -14.51 7.41
N ARG A 17 -11.15 -14.91 6.49
CA ARG A 17 -11.51 -16.31 6.26
C ARG A 17 -10.56 -17.05 5.30
N GLY A 18 -9.87 -16.34 4.42
CA GLY A 18 -8.93 -16.90 3.45
C GLY A 18 -7.51 -17.10 4.00
N TYR A 19 -7.09 -16.24 4.93
CA TYR A 19 -5.78 -16.30 5.56
C TYR A 19 -5.89 -16.85 6.98
N GLY A 20 -5.89 -18.17 7.11
CA GLY A 20 -5.57 -18.79 8.39
C GLY A 20 -4.12 -18.46 8.76
N TYR A 21 -3.91 -17.60 9.77
CA TYR A 21 -2.74 -17.61 10.64
C TYR A 21 -1.34 -17.71 9.97
N TYR A 22 -1.07 -16.91 8.93
CA TYR A 22 0.31 -16.72 8.44
C TYR A 22 0.82 -15.32 8.81
N SER A 23 1.44 -15.25 9.99
CA SER A 23 2.35 -14.21 10.51
C SER A 23 2.31 -12.85 9.78
N GLU A 24 1.29 -12.06 10.09
CA GLU A 24 0.96 -10.76 9.49
C GLU A 24 1.62 -9.57 10.19
N HIS A 25 2.94 -9.56 10.36
CA HIS A 25 3.55 -8.36 10.93
C HIS A 25 4.78 -7.93 10.13
N SER A 26 4.58 -7.00 9.20
CA SER A 26 5.70 -6.21 8.68
C SER A 26 6.28 -5.33 9.76
N LEU A 27 7.57 -5.01 9.55
CA LEU A 27 8.25 -3.91 10.21
C LEU A 27 7.37 -2.64 10.26
N THR A 28 6.61 -2.36 9.21
CA THR A 28 5.62 -1.28 9.13
C THR A 28 4.58 -1.31 10.24
N SER A 29 3.83 -2.40 10.40
CA SER A 29 2.81 -2.51 11.45
C SER A 29 3.41 -2.45 12.85
N TYR A 30 4.66 -2.90 13.00
CA TYR A 30 5.38 -2.79 14.27
C TYR A 30 5.91 -1.38 14.54
N MET A 31 6.30 -0.64 13.51
CA MET A 31 6.67 0.78 13.62
C MET A 31 5.46 1.65 13.94
N GLU A 32 4.30 1.37 13.33
CA GLU A 32 3.03 2.01 13.69
C GLU A 32 2.70 1.76 15.17
N ALA A 33 2.71 0.48 15.60
CA ALA A 33 2.46 0.13 16.99
C ALA A 33 3.48 0.76 17.96
N PHE A 34 4.74 0.89 17.55
CA PHE A 34 5.78 1.57 18.33
C PHE A 34 5.47 3.06 18.52
N PHE A 35 5.13 3.78 17.44
CA PHE A 35 4.87 5.21 17.50
C PHE A 35 3.51 5.57 18.12
N GLU A 36 2.51 4.71 17.97
CA GLU A 36 1.20 4.85 18.65
C GLU A 36 1.28 4.48 20.15
N GLY A 37 2.41 3.94 20.62
CA GLY A 37 2.60 3.50 22.00
C GLY A 37 1.80 2.25 22.37
N THR A 38 1.35 1.49 21.38
CA THR A 38 0.58 0.24 21.55
C THR A 38 1.47 -1.00 21.59
N LEU A 39 2.75 -0.88 21.19
CA LEU A 39 3.75 -1.93 21.30
C LEU A 39 4.32 -2.03 22.73
N PRO A 40 4.32 -3.21 23.39
CA PRO A 40 4.83 -3.36 24.75
C PRO A 40 6.32 -3.02 24.84
N LYS A 41 6.68 -2.09 25.75
CA LYS A 41 8.05 -1.55 25.90
C LYS A 41 9.09 -2.60 26.29
N GLU A 42 8.65 -3.64 26.97
CA GLU A 42 9.45 -4.78 27.40
C GLU A 42 9.79 -5.74 26.26
N SER A 43 9.07 -5.69 25.13
CA SER A 43 9.26 -6.61 24.01
C SER A 43 10.61 -6.40 23.34
N ALA A 44 11.23 -7.50 22.88
CA ALA A 44 12.49 -7.45 22.12
C ALA A 44 12.35 -6.61 20.84
N LEU A 45 11.15 -6.62 20.25
CA LEU A 45 10.83 -5.88 19.06
C LEU A 45 10.72 -4.37 19.29
N TYR A 46 10.09 -3.94 20.40
CA TYR A 46 10.09 -2.52 20.78
C TYR A 46 11.51 -1.99 20.94
N LYS A 47 12.36 -2.74 21.65
CA LYS A 47 13.77 -2.35 21.87
C LYS A 47 14.54 -2.27 20.55
N HIS A 48 14.31 -3.22 19.64
CA HIS A 48 14.93 -3.19 18.32
C HIS A 48 14.49 -1.95 17.51
N ILE A 49 13.19 -1.65 17.47
CA ILE A 49 12.66 -0.47 16.77
C ILE A 49 13.12 0.84 17.42
N ALA A 50 13.15 0.90 18.76
CA ALA A 50 13.68 2.05 19.49
C ALA A 50 15.14 2.35 19.13
N ASN A 51 15.98 1.31 19.05
CA ASN A 51 17.38 1.46 18.65
C ASN A 51 17.49 1.98 17.22
N LEU A 52 16.67 1.50 16.28
CA LEU A 52 16.65 2.01 14.91
C LEU A 52 16.18 3.48 14.86
N VAL A 53 15.16 3.82 15.63
CA VAL A 53 14.66 5.20 15.74
C VAL A 53 15.76 6.14 16.26
N GLU A 54 16.53 5.71 17.25
CA GLU A 54 17.65 6.47 17.80
C GLU A 54 18.85 6.55 16.84
N GLU A 55 19.29 5.40 16.28
CA GLU A 55 20.44 5.30 15.37
C GLU A 55 20.27 6.16 14.11
N TYR A 56 19.06 6.18 13.56
CA TYR A 56 18.74 6.89 12.32
C TYR A 56 18.01 8.22 12.53
N ASN A 57 17.85 8.66 13.78
CA ASN A 57 17.12 9.88 14.16
C ASN A 57 15.74 9.97 13.49
N ILE A 58 14.96 8.89 13.57
CA ILE A 58 13.65 8.76 12.93
C ILE A 58 12.60 9.46 13.79
N GLU A 59 12.11 10.61 13.35
CA GLU A 59 10.99 11.27 14.02
C GLU A 59 9.67 10.48 13.85
N ALA A 60 8.76 10.64 14.81
CA ALA A 60 7.42 10.03 14.83
C ALA A 60 6.68 10.21 13.50
N PRO A 61 5.73 9.31 13.13
CA PRO A 61 5.40 8.92 11.77
C PRO A 61 4.75 10.08 11.01
N THR A 62 5.62 10.94 10.54
CA THR A 62 5.38 12.12 9.71
C THR A 62 6.53 12.31 8.73
N SER A 63 7.56 11.44 8.71
CA SER A 63 8.59 11.50 7.68
C SER A 63 8.07 10.88 6.38
N GLU A 64 8.34 11.57 5.27
CA GLU A 64 7.99 11.16 3.91
C GLU A 64 8.49 9.73 3.62
N ILE A 65 9.66 9.40 4.18
CA ILE A 65 10.33 8.10 4.03
C ILE A 65 9.51 6.96 4.63
N LEU A 66 8.92 7.15 5.81
CA LEU A 66 8.09 6.11 6.41
C LEU A 66 6.83 5.88 5.59
N ARG A 67 6.21 6.96 5.09
CA ARG A 67 5.03 6.86 4.23
C ARG A 67 5.35 6.12 2.92
N LEU A 68 6.49 6.43 2.29
CA LEU A 68 7.00 5.69 1.13
C LEU A 68 7.22 4.21 1.44
N SER A 69 7.77 3.89 2.62
CA SER A 69 7.95 2.50 3.07
C SER A 69 6.62 1.76 3.23
N ILE A 70 5.61 2.41 3.83
CA ILE A 70 4.24 1.85 3.95
C ILE A 70 3.65 1.61 2.55
N MET A 71 3.86 2.54 1.63
CA MET A 71 3.36 2.46 0.25
C MET A 71 3.99 1.31 -0.52
N GLU A 72 5.32 1.22 -0.50
CA GLU A 72 6.08 0.13 -1.12
C GLU A 72 5.59 -1.22 -0.60
N TYR A 73 5.48 -1.35 0.73
CA TYR A 73 5.01 -2.56 1.37
C TYR A 73 3.60 -2.95 0.93
N THR A 74 2.69 -1.97 0.89
CA THR A 74 1.30 -2.17 0.45
C THR A 74 1.22 -2.58 -1.02
N PHE A 75 2.05 -1.97 -1.89
CA PHE A 75 2.18 -2.36 -3.29
C PHE A 75 2.74 -3.78 -3.44
N GLY A 76 3.69 -4.18 -2.59
CA GLY A 76 4.22 -5.55 -2.55
C GLY A 76 3.10 -6.59 -2.33
N TYR A 77 2.17 -6.31 -1.40
CA TYR A 77 1.01 -7.16 -1.22
C TYR A 77 0.07 -7.15 -2.41
N PHE A 78 -0.22 -5.99 -3.00
CA PHE A 78 -1.03 -5.90 -4.20
C PHE A 78 -0.48 -6.76 -5.34
N VAL A 79 0.82 -6.64 -5.64
CA VAL A 79 1.50 -7.45 -6.67
C VAL A 79 1.41 -8.94 -6.34
N ARG A 80 1.71 -9.32 -5.09
CA ARG A 80 1.62 -10.70 -4.63
C ARG A 80 0.22 -11.28 -4.85
N ASP A 81 -0.82 -10.53 -4.52
CA ASP A 81 -2.20 -11.00 -4.65
C ASP A 81 -2.61 -11.15 -6.12
N LEU A 82 -2.14 -10.27 -7.01
CA LEU A 82 -2.35 -10.43 -8.46
C LEU A 82 -1.67 -11.70 -8.98
N VAL A 83 -0.45 -12.00 -8.53
CA VAL A 83 0.26 -13.24 -8.87
C VAL A 83 -0.53 -14.47 -8.41
N TYR A 84 -0.99 -14.49 -7.15
CA TYR A 84 -1.76 -15.62 -6.63
C TYR A 84 -3.14 -15.77 -7.27
N LYS A 85 -3.85 -14.66 -7.53
CA LYS A 85 -5.08 -14.66 -8.32
C LYS A 85 -4.88 -15.37 -9.66
N ASN A 86 -3.79 -15.07 -10.37
CA ASN A 86 -3.47 -15.70 -11.65
C ASN A 86 -3.05 -17.16 -11.51
N ARG A 87 -2.27 -17.49 -10.46
CA ARG A 87 -1.84 -18.87 -10.16
C ARG A 87 -3.03 -19.78 -9.84
N PHE A 88 -4.01 -19.26 -9.09
CA PHE A 88 -5.21 -19.99 -8.68
C PHE A 88 -6.41 -19.72 -9.59
N ARG A 89 -6.21 -19.26 -10.84
CA ARG A 89 -7.31 -18.93 -11.76
C ARG A 89 -8.30 -20.08 -12.02
N ASN A 90 -7.86 -21.32 -11.85
CA ASN A 90 -8.69 -22.53 -11.99
C ASN A 90 -9.44 -22.89 -10.70
N ASN A 91 -9.09 -22.30 -9.55
CA ASN A 91 -9.83 -22.39 -8.30
C ASN A 91 -10.57 -21.07 -8.06
N GLU A 92 -11.84 -21.03 -8.46
CA GLU A 92 -12.65 -19.81 -8.42
C GLU A 92 -12.74 -19.20 -7.01
N LYS A 93 -12.81 -20.03 -5.96
CA LYS A 93 -12.87 -19.56 -4.57
C LYS A 93 -11.61 -18.77 -4.23
N ASP A 94 -10.44 -19.36 -4.43
CA ASP A 94 -9.16 -18.75 -4.09
C ASP A 94 -8.90 -17.50 -4.96
N ALA A 95 -9.17 -17.57 -6.26
CA ALA A 95 -9.03 -16.43 -7.17
C ALA A 95 -9.92 -15.24 -6.75
N ARG A 96 -11.14 -15.49 -6.27
CA ARG A 96 -12.03 -14.45 -5.72
C ARG A 96 -11.45 -13.84 -4.43
N VAL A 97 -10.86 -14.64 -3.54
CA VAL A 97 -10.22 -14.14 -2.31
C VAL A 97 -9.03 -13.24 -2.65
N TYR A 98 -8.12 -13.69 -3.50
CA TYR A 98 -6.95 -12.87 -3.88
C TYR A 98 -7.36 -11.60 -4.63
N ASN A 99 -8.39 -11.66 -5.47
CA ASN A 99 -8.93 -10.46 -6.13
C ASN A 99 -9.61 -9.48 -5.16
N ALA A 100 -10.25 -9.98 -4.11
CA ALA A 100 -10.82 -9.17 -3.05
C ALA A 100 -9.71 -8.49 -2.24
N HIS A 101 -8.68 -9.24 -1.86
CA HIS A 101 -7.53 -8.71 -1.12
C HIS A 101 -6.73 -7.70 -1.94
N SER A 102 -6.50 -7.97 -3.24
CA SER A 102 -5.80 -7.03 -4.13
C SER A 102 -6.53 -5.68 -4.25
N LYS A 103 -7.87 -5.67 -4.19
CA LYS A 103 -8.64 -4.41 -4.19
C LYS A 103 -8.40 -3.61 -2.91
N LEU A 104 -8.35 -4.28 -1.76
CA LEU A 104 -8.10 -3.64 -0.47
C LEU A 104 -6.68 -3.07 -0.40
N THR A 105 -5.68 -3.85 -0.81
CA THR A 105 -4.27 -3.41 -0.82
C THR A 105 -4.06 -2.26 -1.80
N PHE A 106 -4.67 -2.31 -2.98
CA PHE A 106 -4.63 -1.17 -3.91
C PHE A 106 -5.31 0.09 -3.35
N ALA A 107 -6.48 -0.06 -2.70
CA ALA A 107 -7.15 1.07 -2.04
C ALA A 107 -6.30 1.68 -0.92
N ASN A 108 -5.64 0.86 -0.11
CA ASN A 108 -4.70 1.33 0.92
C ASN A 108 -3.54 2.11 0.30
N ALA A 109 -2.97 1.63 -0.80
CA ALA A 109 -1.90 2.33 -1.50
C ALA A 109 -2.35 3.71 -2.02
N LEU A 110 -3.57 3.81 -2.57
CA LEU A 110 -4.14 5.09 -2.99
C LEU A 110 -4.32 6.08 -1.83
N ILE A 111 -4.79 5.61 -0.67
CA ILE A 111 -4.89 6.45 0.53
C ILE A 111 -3.53 6.95 0.95
N GLN A 112 -2.49 6.11 0.92
CA GLN A 112 -1.14 6.54 1.27
C GLN A 112 -0.59 7.57 0.28
N TRP A 113 -0.88 7.46 -1.03
CA TRP A 113 -0.55 8.49 -2.02
C TRP A 113 -1.22 9.83 -1.69
N LYS A 114 -2.50 9.80 -1.34
CA LYS A 114 -3.23 11.02 -0.96
C LYS A 114 -2.63 11.67 0.30
N LEU A 115 -2.38 10.88 1.34
CA LEU A 115 -1.75 11.36 2.58
C LEU A 115 -0.35 11.93 2.33
N MET A 116 0.39 11.36 1.36
CA MET A 116 1.68 11.89 0.94
C MET A 116 1.56 13.26 0.29
N CYS A 117 0.58 13.46 -0.60
CA CYS A 117 0.30 14.77 -1.18
C CYS A 117 -0.02 15.80 -0.09
N GLU A 118 -0.90 15.44 0.86
CA GLU A 118 -1.25 16.32 1.98
C GLU A 118 -0.02 16.68 2.83
N GLN A 119 0.85 15.71 3.11
CA GLN A 119 2.08 15.92 3.87
C GLN A 119 3.08 16.84 3.15
N LEU A 120 3.22 16.69 1.82
CA LEU A 120 4.09 17.52 0.99
C LEU A 120 3.49 18.91 0.67
N GLY A 121 2.25 19.17 1.06
CA GLY A 121 1.53 20.40 0.74
C GLY A 121 1.07 20.49 -0.72
N PHE A 122 0.93 19.34 -1.40
CA PHE A 122 0.43 19.25 -2.77
C PHE A 122 -1.09 19.05 -2.80
N ASP A 123 -1.78 19.71 -3.72
CA ASP A 123 -3.19 19.45 -3.98
C ASP A 123 -3.37 18.13 -4.74
N TRP A 124 -4.20 17.24 -4.22
CA TRP A 124 -4.40 15.90 -4.79
C TRP A 124 -4.98 15.94 -6.21
N GLU A 125 -5.96 16.81 -6.47
CA GLU A 125 -6.60 16.90 -7.78
C GLU A 125 -5.68 17.54 -8.82
N GLU A 126 -4.89 18.55 -8.40
CA GLU A 126 -3.82 19.14 -9.22
C GLU A 126 -2.79 18.07 -9.63
N MET A 127 -2.33 17.23 -8.71
CA MET A 127 -1.37 16.17 -9.03
C MET A 127 -1.93 15.14 -10.02
N LEU A 128 -3.22 14.80 -9.90
CA LEU A 128 -3.88 13.92 -10.88
C LEU A 128 -3.97 14.58 -12.26
N ALA A 129 -4.29 15.87 -12.33
CA ALA A 129 -4.36 16.61 -13.59
C ALA A 129 -2.99 16.71 -14.27
N LEU A 130 -1.94 17.07 -13.52
CA LEU A 130 -0.56 17.11 -14.01
C LEU A 130 -0.09 15.73 -14.50
N GLY A 131 -0.42 14.67 -13.76
CA GLY A 131 -0.11 13.30 -14.16
C GLY A 131 -0.78 12.90 -15.47
N GLN A 132 -2.05 13.28 -15.66
CA GLN A 132 -2.80 13.02 -16.88
C GLN A 132 -2.22 13.79 -18.08
N GLU A 133 -1.95 15.10 -17.93
CA GLU A 133 -1.33 15.93 -18.97
C GLU A 133 0.03 15.37 -19.38
N HIS A 134 0.89 15.06 -18.42
CA HIS A 134 2.20 14.49 -18.69
C HIS A 134 2.12 13.12 -19.40
N LEU A 135 1.15 12.27 -19.04
CA LEU A 135 0.91 11.01 -19.75
C LEU A 135 0.49 11.23 -21.21
N GLU A 136 -0.37 12.20 -21.48
CA GLU A 136 -0.83 12.55 -22.83
C GLU A 136 0.32 13.06 -23.70
N GLU A 137 1.18 13.91 -23.15
CA GLU A 137 2.42 14.35 -23.80
C GLU A 137 3.33 13.17 -24.12
N ARG A 138 3.62 12.30 -23.14
CA ARG A 138 4.43 11.11 -23.40
C ARG A 138 3.81 10.21 -24.47
N TYR A 139 2.50 10.02 -24.49
CA TYR A 139 1.83 9.25 -25.54
C TYR A 139 1.93 9.91 -26.92
N LYS A 140 1.95 11.24 -27.00
CA LYS A 140 2.19 11.96 -28.25
C LYS A 140 3.61 11.71 -28.73
N ASP A 141 4.61 11.82 -27.84
CA ASP A 141 6.01 11.53 -28.15
C ASP A 141 6.17 10.08 -28.64
N PHE A 142 5.59 9.11 -27.93
CA PHE A 142 5.60 7.70 -28.33
C PHE A 142 4.95 7.43 -29.70
N ARG A 143 3.92 8.18 -30.07
CA ARG A 143 3.28 8.07 -31.39
C ARG A 143 4.10 8.74 -32.49
N GLN A 144 4.83 9.80 -32.16
CA GLN A 144 5.66 10.56 -33.10
C GLN A 144 6.99 9.86 -33.39
N ASP A 145 7.62 9.29 -32.37
CA ASP A 145 8.87 8.53 -32.50
C ASP A 145 8.64 7.11 -33.06
N GLY A 146 7.36 6.69 -33.13
CA GLY A 146 6.97 5.33 -33.46
C GLY A 146 7.41 4.34 -32.39
N TRP A 147 6.95 3.09 -32.47
CA TRP A 147 7.53 1.96 -31.74
C TRP A 147 8.96 1.65 -32.25
N ALA A 148 9.81 2.66 -32.43
CA ALA A 148 11.11 2.51 -33.06
C ALA A 148 12.07 1.81 -32.09
N LYS A 149 11.94 0.48 -32.03
CA LYS A 149 12.79 -0.56 -31.43
C LYS A 149 12.48 -0.98 -29.98
N LEU A 150 11.33 -1.63 -29.77
CA LEU A 150 11.25 -2.74 -28.80
C LEU A 150 10.95 -4.03 -29.56
#